data_AF-A0A9D1UMB4-F1
#
_entry.id   AF-A0A9D1UMB4-F1
#
_cell.length_a   1.000
_cell.length_b   1.000
_cell.length_c   1.000
_cell.angle_alpha   90.00
_cell.angle_beta   90.00
_cell.angle_gamma   90.00
#
_symmetry.space_group_name_H-M   'P 1'
#
loop_
_entity.id
_entity.type
_entity.pdbx_description
1 polymer ?
#
loop_
_entity_poly.entity_id
_entity_poly.type
_entity_poly.pdbx_seq_one_letter_code
_entity_poly.pdbx_strand_id
1 'polypeptide(L)' 'MMIDDLLRERNMTRYRLAVTAGIPHATLNDICSGKTRLEKCSAETVYKLAKALGVSMEL' A
#
# COMPACT_ATOMS: atom_id res chain seq x y z
N MET A 1 -8.72 -7.82 3.20
CA MET A 1 -7.49 -7.71 2.39
C MET A 1 -6.37 -7.32 3.34
N MET A 2 -5.19 -7.94 3.27
CA MET A 2 -4.09 -7.75 4.24
C MET A 2 -3.77 -6.27 4.51
N ILE A 3 -3.83 -5.40 3.49
CA ILE A 3 -3.59 -3.96 3.62
C ILE A 3 -4.70 -3.24 4.41
N ASP A 4 -5.97 -3.58 4.19
CA ASP A 4 -7.09 -2.90 4.86
C ASP A 4 -7.13 -3.23 6.36
N ASP A 5 -6.77 -4.47 6.70
CA ASP A 5 -6.65 -4.90 8.10
C ASP A 5 -5.50 -4.18 8.81
N LEU A 6 -4.31 -4.14 8.19
CA LEU A 6 -3.15 -3.38 8.67
C LEU A 6 -3.47 -1.89 8.84
N LEU A 7 -4.18 -1.29 7.88
CA LEU A 7 -4.65 0.09 7.96
C LEU A 7 -5.56 0.29 9.17
N ARG A 8 -6.47 -0.65 9.42
CA ARG A 8 -7.40 -0.61 10.56
C ARG A 8 -6.68 -0.74 11.90
N GLU A 9 -5.73 -1.67 12.01
CA GLU A 9 -4.88 -1.83 13.19
C GLU A 9 -4.04 -0.57 13.48
N ARG A 10 -3.57 0.11 12.44
CA ARG A 10 -2.75 1.32 12.55
C ARG A 10 -3.56 2.62 12.62
N ASN A 11 -4.88 2.53 12.67
CA ASN A 11 -5.79 3.69 12.60
C ASN A 11 -5.43 4.65 11.44
N MET A 12 -5.09 4.07 10.30
CA MET A 12 -4.61 4.76 9.11
C MET A 12 -5.62 4.61 7.98
N THR A 13 -5.87 5.69 7.25
CA THR A 13 -6.73 5.63 6.06
C THR A 13 -5.90 5.30 4.82
N ARG A 14 -6.56 4.76 3.79
CA ARG A 14 -5.94 4.56 2.47
C ARG A 14 -5.33 5.86 1.93
N TYR A 15 -6.04 6.98 2.10
CA TYR A 15 -5.51 8.29 1.74
C TYR A 15 -4.19 8.61 2.45
N ARG A 16 -4.13 8.43 3.77
CA ARG A 16 -2.92 8.68 4.56
C ARG A 16 -1.78 7.78 4.11
N LEU A 17 -2.05 6.50 3.82
CA LEU A 17 -1.06 5.60 3.27
C LEU A 17 -0.54 6.05 1.90
N ALA A 18 -1.41 6.48 0.99
CA ALA A 18 -1.01 6.99 -0.33
C ALA A 18 -0.10 8.21 -0.19
N VAL A 19 -0.43 9.13 0.71
CA VAL A 19 0.38 10.32 1.01
C VAL A 19 1.72 9.94 1.64
N THR A 20 1.72 9.05 2.64
CA THR A 20 2.94 8.59 3.32
C THR A 20 3.87 7.80 2.39
N ALA A 21 3.32 6.97 1.51
CA ALA A 21 4.07 6.24 0.50
C ALA A 21 4.46 7.13 -0.69
N GLY A 22 3.86 8.32 -0.85
CA GLY A 22 4.09 9.18 -2.01
C GLY A 22 3.64 8.54 -3.32
N ILE A 23 2.53 7.81 -3.30
CA ILE A 23 1.95 7.15 -4.47
C ILE A 23 0.57 7.74 -4.80
N PRO A 24 0.12 7.66 -6.07
CA PRO A 24 -1.21 8.13 -6.44
C PRO A 24 -2.31 7.33 -5.72
N HIS A 25 -3.36 8.04 -5.27
CA HIS A 25 -4.52 7.39 -4.65
C HIS A 25 -5.20 6.39 -5.59
N ALA A 26 -5.22 6.68 -6.90
CA ALA A 26 -5.71 5.75 -7.92
C ALA A 26 -4.96 4.41 -7.86
N THR A 27 -3.62 4.45 -7.83
CA THR A 27 -2.76 3.26 -7.71
C THR A 27 -3.07 2.46 -6.45
N LEU A 28 -3.19 3.14 -5.29
CA LEU A 28 -3.54 2.45 -4.04
C LEU A 28 -4.95 1.84 -4.11
N ASN A 29 -5.90 2.54 -4.72
CA ASN A 29 -7.27 2.06 -4.88
C ASN A 29 -7.34 0.85 -5.82
N ASP A 30 -6.58 0.83 -6.90
CA ASP A 30 -6.46 -0.32 -7.79
C ASP A 30 -5.81 -1.52 -7.10
N ILE A 31 -4.80 -1.30 -6.26
CA ILE A 31 -4.18 -2.35 -5.44
C ILE A 31 -5.19 -2.91 -4.44
N CYS A 32 -5.87 -2.02 -3.70
CA CYS A 32 -6.84 -2.39 -2.68
C CYS A 32 -8.13 -3.01 -3.26
N SER A 33 -8.47 -2.68 -4.50
CA SER A 33 -9.57 -3.32 -5.24
C SER A 33 -9.15 -4.60 -5.96
N GLY A 34 -7.87 -4.98 -5.92
CA GLY A 34 -7.33 -6.15 -6.61
C GLY A 34 -7.23 -6.02 -8.14
N LYS A 35 -7.49 -4.82 -8.69
CA LYS A 35 -7.33 -4.51 -10.12
C LYS A 35 -5.86 -4.53 -10.53
N THR A 36 -4.99 -4.04 -9.64
CA THR A 36 -3.54 -4.04 -9.83
C THR A 36 -2.89 -4.94 -8.81
N ARG A 37 -2.09 -5.89 -9.29
CA ARG A 37 -1.23 -6.68 -8.41
C ARG A 37 0.00 -5.86 -8.05
N LEU A 38 0.40 -5.89 -6.77
CA LEU A 38 1.66 -5.30 -6.31
C LEU A 38 2.87 -5.76 -7.14
N GLU A 39 2.81 -7.00 -7.64
CA GLU A 39 3.79 -7.62 -8.54
C GLU A 39 4.01 -6.85 -9.86
N LYS A 40 3.00 -6.11 -10.31
CA LYS A 40 3.06 -5.29 -11.54
C LYS A 40 3.42 -3.84 -11.26
N CYS A 41 3.46 -3.43 -10.00
CA CYS A 41 3.95 -2.10 -9.63
C CYS A 41 5.48 -2.07 -9.70
N SER A 42 6.03 -0.91 -10.02
CA SER A 42 7.48 -0.71 -9.95
C SER A 42 7.99 -1.08 -8.56
N ALA A 43 9.17 -1.70 -8.50
CA ALA A 43 9.82 -2.07 -7.23
C ALA A 43 9.90 -0.88 -6.25
N GLU A 44 10.06 0.34 -6.77
CA GLU A 44 10.02 1.57 -5.98
C GLU A 44 8.67 1.80 -5.29
N THR A 45 7.55 1.61 -5.98
CA THR A 45 6.19 1.76 -5.43
C THR A 45 5.94 0.72 -4.35
N VAL A 46 6.34 -0.53 -4.60
CA VAL A 46 6.23 -1.63 -3.63
C VAL A 46 7.05 -1.32 -2.38
N TYR A 47 8.29 -0.85 -2.55
CA TYR A 47 9.16 -0.46 -1.44
C TYR A 47 8.59 0.70 -0.63
N LYS A 48 8.09 1.75 -1.30
CA LYS A 48 7.44 2.90 -0.64
C LYS A 48 6.20 2.48 0.16
N LEU A 49 5.38 1.59 -0.39
CA LEU A 49 4.21 1.03 0.28
C LEU A 49 4.59 0.19 1.50
N ALA A 50 5.53 -0.75 1.34
CA ALA A 50 6.02 -1.59 2.44
C ALA A 50 6.59 -0.74 3.58
N LYS A 51 7.41 0.26 3.22
CA LYS A 51 7.97 1.23 4.17
C LYS A 51 6.91 2.05 4.88
N ALA A 52 5.88 2.52 4.16
CA ALA A 52 4.78 3.31 4.74
C ALA A 52 3.86 2.47 5.64
N LEU A 53 3.65 1.19 5.30
CA LEU A 53 2.92 0.22 6.11
C LEU A 53 3.74 -0.30 7.29
N GLY A 54 5.06 -0.09 7.29
CA GLY A 54 5.97 -0.64 8.30
C GLY A 54 5.98 -2.16 8.30
N VAL A 55 5.62 -2.79 7.17
CA VAL A 55 5.72 -4.22 6.98
C VAL A 55 7.07 -4.51 6.36
N SER A 56 7.84 -5.42 6.98
CA SER A 56 8.93 -6.04 6.25
C SER A 56 8.31 -6.81 5.10
N MET A 57 8.86 -6.68 3.89
CA MET A 57 8.65 -7.69 2.87
C MET A 57 9.33 -8.95 3.39
N GLU A 58 8.61 -9.72 4.20
CA GLU A 58 9.00 -11.09 4.52
C GLU A 58 8.94 -11.84 3.19
N LEU A 59 10.14 -12.21 2.72
CA LEU A 59 10.41 -12.90 1.46
C LEU A 59 9.68 -14.24 1.37
#